data_AF-A0A4Y7IY16-F1
#
_entry.id   AF-A0A4Y7IY16-F1
#
_cell.length_a   1.000
_cell.length_b   1.000
_cell.length_c   1.000
_cell.angle_alpha   90.00
_cell.angle_beta   90.00
_cell.angle_gamma   90.00
#
_symmetry.space_group_name_H-M   'P 1'
#
loop_
_entity.id
_entity.type
_entity.pdbx_description
1 polymer ?
#
loop_
_entity_poly.entity_id
_entity_poly.type
_entity_poly.pdbx_seq_one_letter_code
_entity_poly.pdbx_strand_id
1 'polypeptide(L)'
;MARHFMLHLLWLGVKVNEEKSAVFLSPKFVLGPGSVNFKYYFNVDFPRGHIAIKGFSVEVVDESGNSVPLYETYLHHWVAVRYYALKDAEMPEKNDPDQLHLIIVKNSGVCNNIVQYFGPSESRKNTLHLPDPYGIEDEYGQPLPPGYAGGLQCYYDDTTCKSREGFTGNKRRFYLRYTVKWVNWEESICPVRIYIFDITYTAIKGNHSEAVCQVEYDIEACDSTGVDRDVICVENKKTSVVLPTGGYLIYGVAHQHFGGIGSALYGEDGRLICTSMPVYGDGVEAGNKDGYLVGMSTCYPQPGSVKILDGETLVFESNYSSSSKHTGVMGYFYILVSDQLPKSLPMSIVA
;
A
#
# COMPACT_ATOMS: atom_id res chain seq x y z
N MET A 1 5.45 -66.51 26.71
CA MET A 1 4.67 -65.33 27.16
C MET A 1 5.32 -64.08 26.58
N ALA A 2 4.87 -63.63 25.41
CA ALA A 2 5.35 -62.39 24.80
C ALA A 2 4.50 -61.22 25.32
N ARG A 3 5.11 -60.29 26.06
CA ARG A 3 4.46 -59.05 26.49
C ARG A 3 4.39 -58.10 25.31
N HIS A 4 3.18 -57.79 24.85
CA HIS A 4 2.93 -56.70 23.91
C HIS A 4 3.23 -55.37 24.61
N PHE A 5 4.24 -54.65 24.14
CA PHE A 5 4.44 -53.23 24.44
C PHE A 5 3.57 -52.42 23.47
N MET A 6 2.51 -51.79 23.98
CA MET A 6 1.74 -50.80 23.22
C MET A 6 2.46 -49.46 23.36
N LEU A 7 3.11 -49.01 22.28
CA LEU A 7 3.72 -47.68 22.20
C LEU A 7 2.57 -46.66 22.04
N HIS A 8 2.23 -45.94 23.11
CA HIS A 8 1.40 -44.75 23.01
C HIS A 8 2.21 -43.63 22.38
N LEU A 9 2.15 -43.53 21.05
CA LEU A 9 2.49 -42.30 20.34
C LEU A 9 1.46 -41.23 20.73
N LEU A 10 1.78 -40.42 21.73
CA LEU A 10 1.16 -39.12 21.94
C LEU A 10 1.47 -38.27 20.70
N TRP A 11 0.53 -38.22 19.76
CA TRP A 11 0.45 -37.12 18.81
C TRP A 11 0.11 -35.87 19.65
N LEU A 12 1.13 -35.11 20.04
CA LEU A 12 0.97 -33.70 20.39
C LEU A 12 0.55 -32.99 19.10
N GLY A 13 -0.74 -33.10 18.77
CA GLY A 13 -1.33 -32.32 17.70
C GLY A 13 -1.13 -30.85 18.03
N VAL A 14 -0.26 -30.18 17.28
CA VAL A 14 -0.27 -28.72 17.22
C VAL A 14 -1.69 -28.35 16.83
N LYS A 15 -2.43 -27.70 17.73
CA LYS A 15 -3.71 -27.07 17.37
C LYS A 15 -3.38 -26.03 16.31
N VAL A 16 -3.63 -26.36 15.05
CA VAL A 16 -3.53 -25.40 13.96
C VAL A 16 -4.76 -24.50 14.11
N ASN A 17 -4.52 -23.24 14.40
CA ASN A 17 -5.57 -22.23 14.40
C ASN A 17 -6.14 -22.15 12.97
N GLU A 18 -7.42 -22.49 12.81
CA GLU A 18 -8.05 -22.63 11.50
C GLU A 18 -8.20 -21.25 10.84
N GLU A 19 -7.54 -21.06 9.69
CA GLU A 19 -7.68 -19.84 8.89
C GLU A 19 -9.10 -19.76 8.31
N LYS A 20 -9.77 -18.65 8.60
CA LYS A 20 -11.09 -18.30 8.08
C LYS A 20 -10.92 -17.31 6.93
N SER A 21 -11.86 -17.33 6.00
CA SER A 21 -11.91 -16.40 4.87
C SER A 21 -13.35 -15.98 4.59
N ALA A 22 -13.56 -14.70 4.26
CA ALA A 22 -14.84 -14.17 3.83
C ALA A 22 -14.66 -13.04 2.82
N VAL A 23 -15.66 -12.89 1.95
CA VAL A 23 -15.74 -11.87 0.91
C VAL A 23 -16.84 -10.90 1.26
N PHE A 24 -16.57 -9.61 1.12
CA PHE A 24 -17.48 -8.51 1.44
C PHE A 24 -17.50 -7.49 0.30
N LEU A 25 -18.51 -6.62 0.33
CA LEU A 25 -18.64 -5.50 -0.60
C LEU A 25 -18.69 -4.20 0.18
N SER A 26 -18.03 -3.16 -0.35
CA SER A 26 -18.23 -1.80 0.14
C SER A 26 -19.67 -1.33 -0.13
N PRO A 27 -20.11 -0.20 0.45
CA PRO A 27 -21.22 0.54 -0.10
C PRO A 27 -21.01 0.84 -1.59
N LYS A 28 -22.11 0.90 -2.33
CA LYS A 28 -22.12 1.21 -3.76
C LYS A 28 -21.63 2.63 -3.99
N PHE A 29 -20.76 2.81 -4.98
CA PHE A 29 -20.42 4.12 -5.54
C PHE A 29 -20.78 4.19 -7.03
N VAL A 30 -21.02 5.41 -7.51
CA VAL A 30 -21.46 5.66 -8.88
C VAL A 30 -20.42 6.54 -9.56
N LEU A 31 -19.89 6.09 -10.69
CA LEU A 31 -18.91 6.84 -11.48
C LEU A 31 -19.46 7.07 -12.89
N GLY A 32 -19.28 8.29 -13.37
CA GLY A 32 -19.36 8.60 -14.80
C GLY A 32 -17.96 8.68 -15.42
N PRO A 33 -17.87 8.88 -16.73
CA PRO A 33 -16.60 9.14 -17.39
C PRO A 33 -15.85 10.32 -16.78
N GLY A 34 -14.58 10.13 -16.45
CA GLY A 34 -13.73 11.14 -15.85
C GLY A 34 -14.03 11.42 -14.37
N SER A 35 -15.12 10.93 -13.80
CA SER A 35 -15.42 11.13 -12.38
C SER A 35 -14.38 10.45 -11.49
N VAL A 36 -13.95 11.13 -10.44
CA VAL A 36 -13.13 10.58 -9.37
C VAL A 36 -14.02 10.35 -8.15
N ASN A 37 -13.71 9.30 -7.38
CA ASN A 37 -14.39 9.04 -6.13
C ASN A 37 -13.36 8.81 -5.01
N PHE A 38 -13.45 9.64 -3.98
CA PHE A 38 -12.66 9.56 -2.77
C PHE A 38 -13.58 9.46 -1.55
N LYS A 39 -13.81 8.24 -1.06
CA LYS A 39 -14.75 7.96 0.02
C LYS A 39 -14.10 7.29 1.21
N TYR A 40 -14.59 7.66 2.38
CA TYR A 40 -14.32 6.97 3.63
C TYR A 40 -15.51 6.10 3.97
N TYR A 41 -15.27 4.80 4.11
CA TYR A 41 -16.31 3.87 4.54
C TYR A 41 -16.03 3.42 5.98
N PHE A 42 -16.90 3.84 6.89
CA PHE A 42 -16.83 3.45 8.30
C PHE A 42 -17.76 2.27 8.58
N ASN A 43 -17.39 1.43 9.55
CA ASN A 43 -18.16 0.27 9.98
C ASN A 43 -18.64 -0.65 8.83
N VAL A 44 -17.81 -0.80 7.78
CA VAL A 44 -18.06 -1.78 6.72
C VAL A 44 -18.07 -3.20 7.28
N ASP A 45 -18.71 -4.13 6.58
CA ASP A 45 -18.74 -5.52 6.99
C ASP A 45 -17.32 -6.07 7.09
N PHE A 46 -16.95 -6.49 8.30
CA PHE A 46 -15.60 -6.96 8.60
C PHE A 46 -15.67 -8.03 9.68
N PRO A 47 -14.75 -9.01 9.68
CA PRO A 47 -14.72 -10.02 10.73
C PRO A 47 -14.64 -9.39 12.14
N ARG A 48 -15.51 -9.86 13.04
CA ARG A 48 -15.64 -9.33 14.40
C ARG A 48 -14.89 -10.19 15.43
N GLY A 49 -14.49 -9.56 16.53
CA GLY A 49 -13.80 -10.19 17.65
C GLY A 49 -12.31 -9.85 17.72
N HIS A 50 -11.60 -10.47 18.66
CA HIS A 50 -10.14 -10.37 18.73
C HIS A 50 -9.54 -11.35 17.73
N ILE A 51 -9.08 -10.85 16.59
CA ILE A 51 -8.63 -11.63 15.44
C ILE A 51 -7.26 -11.17 14.98
N ALA A 52 -6.53 -12.06 14.31
CA ALA A 52 -5.32 -11.71 13.58
C ALA A 52 -5.57 -11.80 12.09
N ILE A 53 -5.39 -10.70 11.37
CA ILE A 53 -5.55 -10.65 9.91
C ILE A 53 -4.34 -11.36 9.28
N LYS A 54 -4.63 -12.29 8.38
CA LYS A 54 -3.65 -13.10 7.63
C LYS A 54 -3.53 -12.66 6.17
N GLY A 55 -4.57 -12.04 5.62
CA GLY A 55 -4.56 -11.52 4.27
C GLY A 55 -5.74 -10.57 4.04
N PHE A 56 -5.52 -9.60 3.16
CA PHE A 56 -6.54 -8.64 2.75
C PHE A 56 -6.30 -8.27 1.29
N SER A 57 -7.29 -8.50 0.43
CA SER A 57 -7.22 -8.17 -1.00
C SER A 57 -8.45 -7.38 -1.42
N VAL A 58 -8.29 -6.45 -2.35
CA VAL A 58 -9.38 -5.58 -2.84
C VAL A 58 -9.34 -5.50 -4.37
N GLU A 59 -10.51 -5.47 -4.97
CA GLU A 59 -10.70 -5.21 -6.39
C GLU A 59 -11.98 -4.39 -6.63
N VAL A 60 -12.08 -3.76 -7.80
CA VAL A 60 -13.30 -3.07 -8.24
C VAL A 60 -14.17 -4.04 -9.03
N VAL A 61 -15.44 -4.15 -8.66
CA VAL A 61 -16.44 -4.96 -9.38
C VAL A 61 -17.65 -4.13 -9.80
N ASP A 62 -18.30 -4.53 -10.89
CA ASP A 62 -19.58 -3.95 -11.34
C ASP A 62 -20.79 -4.49 -10.57
N GLU A 63 -22.01 -4.04 -10.90
CA GLU A 63 -23.25 -4.52 -10.27
C GLU A 63 -23.52 -6.01 -10.47
N SER A 64 -22.93 -6.63 -11.48
CA SER A 64 -23.04 -8.07 -11.72
C SER A 64 -21.97 -8.87 -10.97
N GLY A 65 -21.05 -8.19 -10.27
CA GLY A 65 -19.94 -8.79 -9.54
C GLY A 65 -18.73 -9.14 -10.43
N ASN A 66 -18.68 -8.64 -11.66
CA ASN A 66 -17.55 -8.88 -12.56
C ASN A 66 -16.42 -7.89 -12.24
N SER A 67 -15.18 -8.39 -12.24
CA SER A 67 -13.99 -7.56 -12.07
C SER A 67 -13.85 -6.55 -13.21
N VAL A 68 -13.62 -5.30 -12.85
CA VAL A 68 -13.59 -4.19 -13.81
C VAL A 68 -12.17 -3.99 -14.35
N PRO A 69 -11.99 -3.83 -15.67
CA PRO A 69 -10.68 -3.56 -16.24
C PRO A 69 -10.14 -2.17 -15.87
N LEU A 70 -8.80 -2.01 -15.82
CA LEU A 70 -8.13 -0.80 -15.34
C LEU A 70 -8.29 0.37 -16.33
N TYR A 71 -8.50 0.08 -17.61
CA TYR A 71 -8.80 1.11 -18.61
C TYR A 71 -10.22 1.67 -18.47
N GLU A 72 -11.09 1.02 -17.69
CA GLU A 72 -12.47 1.44 -17.47
C GLU A 72 -12.63 2.17 -16.14
N THR A 73 -12.18 1.56 -15.04
CA THR A 73 -12.18 2.19 -13.71
C THR A 73 -10.85 1.95 -13.04
N TYR A 74 -10.28 3.04 -12.55
CA TYR A 74 -8.95 3.06 -11.99
C TYR A 74 -9.00 3.19 -10.46
N LEU A 75 -8.58 2.12 -9.77
CA LEU A 75 -8.41 2.16 -8.32
C LEU A 75 -7.06 2.79 -7.99
N HIS A 76 -7.05 4.11 -7.80
CA HIS A 76 -5.84 4.86 -7.50
C HIS A 76 -5.25 4.44 -6.14
N HIS A 77 -6.06 4.37 -5.09
CA HIS A 77 -5.66 3.90 -3.77
C HIS A 77 -6.84 3.22 -3.08
N TRP A 78 -6.55 2.23 -2.23
CA TRP A 78 -7.47 1.75 -1.21
C TRP A 78 -6.68 1.56 0.08
N VAL A 79 -7.24 1.98 1.21
CA VAL A 79 -6.55 1.91 2.49
C VAL A 79 -7.48 1.33 3.53
N ALA A 80 -7.03 0.27 4.20
CA ALA A 80 -7.66 -0.18 5.43
C ALA A 80 -6.99 0.53 6.62
N VAL A 81 -7.77 1.24 7.43
CA VAL A 81 -7.29 2.01 8.58
C VAL A 81 -7.84 1.38 9.87
N ARG A 82 -6.95 1.18 10.85
CA ARG A 82 -7.35 0.79 12.21
C ARG A 82 -7.66 2.05 13.03
N TYR A 83 -8.78 2.06 13.73
CA TYR A 83 -9.18 3.16 14.60
C TYR A 83 -9.85 2.66 15.89
N TYR A 84 -9.88 3.51 16.92
CA TYR A 84 -10.74 3.35 18.09
C TYR A 84 -11.88 4.36 18.02
N ALA A 85 -13.09 3.90 18.35
CA ALA A 85 -14.30 4.72 18.43
C ALA A 85 -14.92 4.58 19.82
N LEU A 86 -15.67 5.59 20.26
CA LEU A 86 -16.54 5.44 21.42
C LEU A 86 -17.63 4.41 21.10
N LYS A 87 -17.94 3.54 22.07
CA LYS A 87 -18.83 2.38 21.89
C LYS A 87 -20.23 2.74 21.36
N ASP A 88 -20.70 3.94 21.70
CA ASP A 88 -22.03 4.45 21.36
C ASP A 88 -21.97 5.65 20.40
N ALA A 89 -20.82 5.90 19.74
CA ALA A 89 -20.74 6.96 18.74
C ALA A 89 -21.54 6.58 17.50
N GLU A 90 -22.45 7.46 17.09
CA GLU A 90 -23.08 7.39 15.78
C GLU A 90 -21.99 7.62 14.72
N MET A 91 -21.86 6.67 13.79
CA MET A 91 -20.94 6.81 12.66
C MET A 91 -21.58 7.80 11.68
N PRO A 92 -20.88 8.87 11.27
CA PRO A 92 -21.43 9.84 10.34
C PRO A 92 -21.76 9.17 9.01
N GLU A 93 -22.90 9.55 8.44
CA GLU A 93 -23.29 9.17 7.07
C GLU A 93 -22.43 9.87 6.00
N LYS A 94 -21.64 10.89 6.39
CA LYS A 94 -20.84 11.72 5.47
C LYS A 94 -19.35 11.42 5.56
N ASN A 95 -18.68 11.67 4.44
CA ASN A 95 -17.22 11.69 4.27
C ASN A 95 -16.58 12.87 5.03
N ASP A 96 -16.86 13.01 6.32
CA ASP A 96 -16.22 14.04 7.14
C ASP A 96 -15.44 13.38 8.27
N PRO A 97 -14.13 13.16 8.09
CA PRO A 97 -13.28 12.60 9.13
C PRO A 97 -13.15 13.51 10.36
N ASP A 98 -13.48 14.81 10.26
CA ASP A 98 -13.43 15.76 11.37
C ASP A 98 -14.66 15.68 12.28
N GLN A 99 -15.77 15.09 11.80
CA GLN A 99 -16.99 14.89 12.60
C GLN A 99 -16.93 13.66 13.53
N LEU A 100 -15.84 12.89 13.44
CA LEU A 100 -15.68 11.62 14.12
C LEU A 100 -14.66 11.78 15.25
N HIS A 101 -15.08 11.56 16.51
CA HIS A 101 -14.17 11.38 17.65
C HIS A 101 -13.48 10.01 17.56
N LEU A 102 -12.70 9.79 16.49
CA LEU A 102 -11.92 8.59 16.26
C LEU A 102 -10.46 8.82 16.65
N ILE A 103 -9.87 7.80 17.26
CA ILE A 103 -8.43 7.73 17.44
C ILE A 103 -7.88 6.82 16.34
N ILE A 104 -7.37 7.42 15.27
CA ILE A 104 -6.71 6.68 14.19
C ILE A 104 -5.39 6.11 14.71
N VAL A 105 -5.20 4.79 14.52
CA VAL A 105 -3.97 4.10 14.89
C VAL A 105 -2.93 4.33 13.79
N LYS A 106 -1.85 5.03 14.15
CA LYS A 106 -0.74 5.36 13.24
C LYS A 106 0.27 4.22 13.12
N ASN A 107 1.13 4.28 12.11
CA ASN A 107 2.29 3.38 12.01
C ASN A 107 3.30 3.67 13.14
N SER A 108 4.26 2.78 13.36
CA SER A 108 5.25 2.85 14.44
C SER A 108 6.49 3.70 14.10
N GLY A 109 6.54 4.27 12.88
CA GLY A 109 7.67 5.03 12.35
C GLY A 109 7.50 6.55 12.42
N VAL A 110 8.35 7.26 11.67
CA VAL A 110 8.49 8.72 11.71
C VAL A 110 7.45 9.47 10.88
N CYS A 111 6.94 8.87 9.78
CA CYS A 111 5.91 9.47 8.92
C CYS A 111 4.50 9.21 9.47
N ASN A 112 4.15 9.92 10.54
CA ASN A 112 2.89 9.76 11.27
C ASN A 112 1.63 10.22 10.50
N ASN A 113 1.80 10.90 9.36
CA ASN A 113 0.72 11.24 8.43
C ASN A 113 0.27 10.05 7.57
N ILE A 114 1.08 8.98 7.49
CA ILE A 114 0.75 7.79 6.71
C ILE A 114 0.07 6.75 7.62
N VAL A 115 -1.26 6.68 7.57
CA VAL A 115 -2.10 5.88 8.49
C VAL A 115 -2.49 4.49 7.95
N GLN A 116 -1.80 4.02 6.91
CA GLN A 116 -2.12 2.81 6.17
C GLN A 116 -1.82 1.53 6.97
N TYR A 117 -2.81 0.66 7.13
CA TYR A 117 -2.63 -0.67 7.73
C TYR A 117 -2.47 -1.77 6.67
N PHE A 118 -3.18 -1.65 5.54
CA PHE A 118 -3.04 -2.46 4.32
C PHE A 118 -3.26 -1.62 3.05
N GLY A 119 -2.58 -1.98 1.95
CA GLY A 119 -3.03 -1.69 0.58
C GLY A 119 -2.26 -0.67 -0.26
N PRO A 120 -1.07 -0.97 -0.79
CA PRO A 120 -0.52 -0.19 -1.89
C PRO A 120 -1.23 -0.61 -3.18
N SER A 121 -1.98 0.28 -3.82
CA SER A 121 -2.35 0.08 -5.23
C SER A 121 -1.96 1.34 -5.96
N GLU A 122 -1.28 1.22 -7.10
CA GLU A 122 -1.44 2.16 -8.21
C GLU A 122 -0.92 1.52 -9.53
N SER A 123 -1.76 1.38 -10.57
CA SER A 123 -1.44 1.79 -11.97
C SER A 123 -2.48 1.56 -13.07
N ARG A 124 -2.47 2.20 -14.26
CA ARG A 124 -2.00 3.50 -14.81
C ARG A 124 -2.25 3.50 -16.33
N LYS A 125 -2.70 4.63 -16.90
CA LYS A 125 -2.15 5.33 -18.10
C LYS A 125 -2.92 6.64 -18.29
N ASN A 126 -2.23 7.79 -18.35
CA ASN A 126 -2.43 8.84 -19.36
C ASN A 126 -1.39 9.97 -19.27
N THR A 127 -0.99 10.46 -20.45
CA THR A 127 -0.34 11.76 -20.67
C THR A 127 -1.43 12.84 -20.74
N LEU A 128 -1.36 13.88 -19.90
CA LEU A 128 -2.24 15.03 -19.95
C LEU A 128 -1.69 16.09 -20.91
N HIS A 129 -2.42 16.42 -21.97
CA HIS A 129 -2.16 17.57 -22.84
C HIS A 129 -3.34 18.56 -22.78
N LEU A 130 -3.04 19.81 -22.41
CA LEU A 130 -3.97 20.94 -22.28
C LEU A 130 -3.71 21.92 -23.44
N PRO A 131 -4.61 22.03 -24.44
CA PRO A 131 -4.57 23.14 -25.38
C PRO A 131 -5.21 24.38 -24.75
N ASP A 132 -4.71 25.55 -25.16
CA ASP A 132 -5.29 26.85 -24.80
C ASP A 132 -6.81 26.89 -25.11
N PRO A 133 -7.66 27.52 -24.27
CA PRO A 133 -7.36 28.27 -23.05
C PRO A 133 -7.91 27.58 -21.76
N TYR A 134 -7.67 26.29 -21.53
CA TYR A 134 -8.32 25.54 -20.42
C TYR A 134 -7.37 25.04 -19.32
N GLY A 135 -7.77 25.22 -18.05
CA GLY A 135 -7.03 24.79 -16.84
C GLY A 135 -7.93 24.10 -15.79
N ILE A 136 -7.30 23.56 -14.72
CA ILE A 136 -7.95 22.80 -13.62
C ILE A 136 -7.63 23.49 -12.29
N GLU A 137 -8.63 23.63 -11.41
CA GLU A 137 -8.53 24.17 -10.05
C GLU A 137 -8.60 23.05 -9.00
N ASP A 138 -7.92 23.25 -7.87
CA ASP A 138 -7.88 22.31 -6.74
C ASP A 138 -9.06 22.50 -5.74
N GLU A 139 -9.06 21.73 -4.64
CA GLU A 139 -10.10 21.74 -3.60
C GLU A 139 -10.30 23.09 -2.88
N TYR A 140 -9.37 24.05 -3.02
CA TYR A 140 -9.46 25.40 -2.46
C TYR A 140 -9.72 26.48 -3.54
N GLY A 141 -10.03 26.06 -4.78
CA GLY A 141 -10.17 26.96 -5.92
C GLY A 141 -8.84 27.62 -6.31
N GLN A 142 -7.71 27.03 -5.92
CA GLN A 142 -6.39 27.51 -6.30
C GLN A 142 -5.90 26.77 -7.57
N PRO A 143 -5.15 27.45 -8.45
CA PRO A 143 -4.58 26.80 -9.62
C PRO A 143 -3.48 25.83 -9.20
N LEU A 144 -3.53 24.60 -9.74
CA LEU A 144 -2.46 23.61 -9.58
C LEU A 144 -1.12 24.17 -10.11
N PRO A 145 0.04 23.79 -9.53
CA PRO A 145 1.35 24.27 -9.99
C PRO A 145 1.57 24.05 -11.50
N PRO A 146 2.21 24.99 -12.23
CA PRO A 146 2.47 24.83 -13.65
C PRO A 146 3.21 23.52 -13.97
N GLY A 147 2.65 22.69 -14.85
CA GLY A 147 3.29 21.44 -15.30
C GLY A 147 2.96 20.17 -14.48
N TYR A 148 1.95 20.23 -13.61
CA TYR A 148 1.38 19.08 -12.89
C TYR A 148 0.61 18.16 -13.86
N ALA A 149 0.97 16.88 -13.93
CA ALA A 149 0.43 15.89 -14.85
C ALA A 149 -0.26 14.70 -14.15
N GLY A 150 -0.57 14.81 -12.85
CA GLY A 150 -1.22 13.77 -12.03
C GLY A 150 -0.55 13.52 -10.66
N GLY A 151 -1.31 12.91 -9.75
CA GLY A 151 -0.97 12.64 -8.34
C GLY A 151 -2.20 12.83 -7.42
N LEU A 152 -2.00 12.83 -6.10
CA LEU A 152 -3.02 13.00 -5.05
C LEU A 152 -3.77 14.33 -5.12
N GLN A 153 -3.25 15.37 -5.78
CA GLN A 153 -3.95 16.66 -5.89
C GLN A 153 -5.13 16.60 -6.89
N CYS A 154 -5.28 15.49 -7.64
CA CYS A 154 -6.47 15.19 -8.44
C CYS A 154 -7.53 14.37 -7.68
N TYR A 155 -7.33 14.13 -6.37
CA TYR A 155 -8.05 13.12 -5.59
C TYR A 155 -8.99 13.74 -4.55
N TYR A 156 -9.99 14.49 -5.01
CA TYR A 156 -11.07 14.96 -4.15
C TYR A 156 -12.40 14.39 -4.64
N ASP A 157 -13.34 14.16 -3.72
CA ASP A 157 -14.67 13.65 -4.08
C ASP A 157 -15.34 14.67 -5.03
N ASP A 158 -15.96 14.17 -6.11
CA ASP A 158 -16.60 14.96 -7.17
C ASP A 158 -15.65 15.73 -8.13
N THR A 159 -14.33 15.50 -8.10
CA THR A 159 -13.44 16.00 -9.18
C THR A 159 -13.63 15.21 -10.48
N THR A 160 -13.28 15.84 -11.61
CA THR A 160 -13.35 15.20 -12.93
C THR A 160 -12.03 15.29 -13.67
N CYS A 161 -11.48 14.16 -14.07
CA CYS A 161 -10.40 14.08 -15.05
C CYS A 161 -10.91 14.48 -16.44
N LYS A 162 -10.04 15.14 -17.22
CA LYS A 162 -10.34 15.57 -18.58
C LYS A 162 -10.72 14.37 -19.46
N SER A 163 -11.95 14.39 -19.96
CA SER A 163 -12.43 13.46 -20.97
C SER A 163 -12.13 13.98 -22.38
N ARG A 164 -12.16 13.09 -23.39
CA ARG A 164 -12.11 13.53 -24.80
C ARG A 164 -13.32 14.43 -25.09
N GLU A 165 -13.10 15.50 -25.85
CA GLU A 165 -14.17 16.43 -26.21
C GLU A 165 -15.33 15.68 -26.89
N GLY A 166 -16.57 15.95 -26.44
CA GLY A 166 -17.77 15.26 -26.93
C GLY A 166 -17.99 13.83 -26.41
N PHE A 167 -17.10 13.28 -25.58
CA PHE A 167 -17.31 11.96 -24.99
C PHE A 167 -18.44 12.00 -23.95
N THR A 168 -19.52 11.28 -24.26
CA THR A 168 -20.62 11.04 -23.33
C THR A 168 -20.68 9.55 -23.02
N GLY A 169 -20.74 9.22 -21.74
CA GLY A 169 -20.83 7.84 -21.27
C GLY A 169 -21.80 7.74 -20.11
N ASN A 170 -22.39 6.57 -19.95
CA ASN A 170 -23.36 6.33 -18.90
C ASN A 170 -22.68 6.27 -17.53
N LYS A 171 -23.38 6.77 -16.51
CA LYS A 171 -22.99 6.49 -15.12
C LYS A 171 -23.13 4.99 -14.86
N ARG A 172 -22.10 4.41 -14.26
CA ARG A 172 -22.07 3.01 -13.84
C ARG A 172 -21.94 2.92 -12.34
N ARG A 173 -22.34 1.78 -11.81
CA ARG A 173 -22.39 1.50 -10.38
C ARG A 173 -21.37 0.41 -10.08
N PHE A 174 -20.59 0.65 -9.04
CA PHE A 174 -19.40 -0.13 -8.70
C PHE A 174 -19.36 -0.41 -7.20
N TYR A 175 -18.57 -1.41 -6.84
CA TYR A 175 -18.29 -1.81 -5.47
C TYR A 175 -16.79 -2.14 -5.34
N LEU A 176 -16.23 -1.96 -4.16
CA LEU A 176 -14.99 -2.64 -3.79
C LEU A 176 -15.36 -4.01 -3.25
N ARG A 177 -14.91 -5.07 -3.93
CA ARG A 177 -14.95 -6.43 -3.40
C ARG A 177 -13.66 -6.68 -2.64
N TYR A 178 -13.79 -7.01 -1.36
CA TYR A 178 -12.62 -7.31 -0.54
C TYR A 178 -12.74 -8.66 0.15
N THR A 179 -11.62 -9.38 0.18
CA THR A 179 -11.50 -10.68 0.84
C THR A 179 -10.61 -10.52 2.05
N VAL A 180 -11.13 -10.92 3.21
CA VAL A 180 -10.36 -10.94 4.47
C VAL A 180 -10.07 -12.38 4.82
N LYS A 181 -8.81 -12.66 5.14
CA LYS A 181 -8.37 -13.92 5.75
C LYS A 181 -7.91 -13.63 7.16
N TRP A 182 -8.35 -14.43 8.13
CA TRP A 182 -8.02 -14.20 9.53
C TRP A 182 -8.06 -15.48 10.35
N VAL A 183 -7.44 -15.42 11.53
CA VAL A 183 -7.57 -16.43 12.59
C VAL A 183 -8.10 -15.77 13.86
N ASN A 184 -8.69 -16.56 14.76
CA ASN A 184 -9.00 -16.05 16.10
C ASN A 184 -7.69 -15.77 16.84
N TRP A 185 -7.63 -14.69 17.62
CA TRP A 185 -6.43 -14.41 18.39
C TRP A 185 -6.22 -15.45 19.49
N GLU A 186 -5.01 -16.01 19.55
CA GLU A 186 -4.56 -16.97 20.57
C GLU A 186 -3.17 -16.56 21.07
N GLU A 187 -2.75 -17.07 22.24
CA GLU A 187 -1.43 -16.75 22.83
C GLU A 187 -0.22 -17.15 21.95
N SER A 188 -0.44 -18.00 20.96
CA SER A 188 0.57 -18.41 19.97
C SER A 188 0.83 -17.36 18.89
N ILE A 189 -0.06 -16.37 18.73
CA ILE A 189 0.06 -15.32 17.72
C ILE A 189 1.00 -14.22 18.22
N CYS A 190 2.10 -14.01 17.50
CA CYS A 190 3.01 -12.91 17.76
C CYS A 190 2.46 -11.61 17.14
N PRO A 191 2.27 -10.53 17.91
CA PRO A 191 1.91 -9.24 17.37
C PRO A 191 3.03 -8.68 16.48
N VAL A 192 2.65 -7.85 15.52
CA VAL A 192 3.59 -7.13 14.65
C VAL A 192 3.37 -5.63 14.77
N ARG A 193 4.47 -4.88 14.66
CA ARG A 193 4.47 -3.45 14.41
C ARG A 193 4.56 -3.20 12.91
N ILE A 194 3.87 -2.16 12.47
CA ILE A 194 3.87 -1.69 11.09
C ILE A 194 4.76 -0.46 11.02
N TYR A 195 5.73 -0.46 10.12
CA TYR A 195 6.50 0.72 9.79
C TYR A 195 6.29 1.05 8.31
N ILE A 196 6.12 2.34 8.03
CA ILE A 196 6.05 2.85 6.67
C ILE A 196 7.11 3.94 6.54
N PHE A 197 7.99 3.76 5.58
CA PHE A 197 9.05 4.70 5.24
C PHE A 197 8.65 5.46 3.98
N ASP A 198 8.86 6.77 3.98
CA ASP A 198 8.67 7.63 2.81
C ASP A 198 10.06 8.07 2.31
N ILE A 199 10.33 7.91 1.02
CA ILE A 199 11.62 8.27 0.43
C ILE A 199 11.92 9.77 0.54
N THR A 200 10.89 10.59 0.65
CA THR A 200 10.98 12.04 0.84
C THR A 200 11.23 12.43 2.29
N TYR A 201 11.31 11.46 3.21
CA TYR A 201 11.63 11.70 4.62
C TYR A 201 12.90 12.51 4.75
N THR A 202 12.80 13.63 5.45
CA THR A 202 13.94 14.45 5.85
C THR A 202 13.89 14.69 7.36
N ALA A 203 14.99 14.36 8.04
CA ALA A 203 15.14 14.64 9.46
C ALA A 203 15.54 16.11 9.66
N ILE A 204 14.66 16.92 10.25
CA ILE A 204 15.05 18.26 10.71
C ILE A 204 15.86 18.10 12.00
N LYS A 205 17.12 18.54 11.97
CA LYS A 205 18.05 18.40 13.11
C LYS A 205 17.46 19.03 14.37
N GLY A 206 17.25 18.20 15.40
CA GLY A 206 16.90 18.64 16.75
C GLY A 206 15.42 18.52 17.14
N ASN A 207 14.52 18.16 16.22
CA ASN A 207 13.11 17.95 16.55
C ASN A 207 12.46 16.88 15.65
N HIS A 208 12.29 15.65 16.15
CA HIS A 208 11.58 14.58 15.43
C HIS A 208 10.10 14.91 15.14
N SER A 209 9.55 15.94 15.80
CA SER A 209 8.19 16.45 15.59
C SER A 209 7.99 17.16 14.25
N GLU A 210 9.08 17.48 13.53
CA GLU A 210 9.07 18.24 12.27
C GLU A 210 9.61 17.42 11.08
N ALA A 211 9.57 16.09 11.17
CA ALA A 211 9.87 15.23 10.03
C ALA A 211 8.93 15.56 8.86
N VAL A 212 9.50 15.89 7.69
CA VAL A 212 8.72 16.13 6.47
C VAL A 212 8.66 14.85 5.66
N CYS A 213 7.44 14.34 5.44
CA CYS A 213 7.13 13.24 4.53
C CYS A 213 6.11 13.76 3.52
N GLN A 214 6.54 13.99 2.28
CA GLN A 214 5.76 14.66 1.23
C GLN A 214 4.70 13.75 0.61
N VAL A 215 4.74 12.44 0.89
CA VAL A 215 3.81 11.43 0.38
C VAL A 215 4.02 11.18 -1.12
N GLU A 216 3.97 12.22 -1.95
CA GLU A 216 4.27 12.19 -3.38
C GLU A 216 5.40 13.16 -3.75
N TYR A 217 6.08 12.87 -4.85
CA TYR A 217 7.08 13.74 -5.45
C TYR A 217 7.13 13.53 -6.96
N ASP A 218 7.79 14.45 -7.68
CA ASP A 218 7.94 14.37 -9.13
C ASP A 218 9.32 13.82 -9.52
N ILE A 219 9.36 13.11 -10.65
CA ILE A 219 10.60 12.71 -11.35
C ILE A 219 10.70 13.55 -12.61
N GLU A 220 11.79 14.31 -12.75
CA GLU A 220 12.06 15.03 -13.99
C GLU A 220 12.64 14.10 -15.07
N ALA A 221 12.42 14.47 -16.33
CA ALA A 221 13.00 13.72 -17.45
C ALA A 221 14.52 13.95 -17.49
N CYS A 222 15.28 12.90 -17.79
CA CYS A 222 16.70 12.99 -18.06
C CYS A 222 16.95 13.76 -19.37
N ASP A 223 18.01 14.57 -19.41
CA ASP A 223 18.46 15.22 -20.65
C ASP A 223 19.12 14.18 -21.58
N SER A 224 18.39 13.71 -22.58
CA SER A 224 18.89 12.75 -23.58
C SER A 224 19.31 13.40 -24.90
N THR A 225 19.33 14.74 -24.99
CA THR A 225 19.72 15.45 -26.21
C THR A 225 21.25 15.45 -26.39
N GLY A 226 21.74 14.69 -27.38
CA GLY A 226 23.13 14.75 -27.83
C GLY A 226 24.10 13.75 -27.19
N VAL A 227 23.59 12.74 -26.46
CA VAL A 227 24.41 11.68 -25.85
C VAL A 227 24.01 10.31 -26.41
N ASP A 228 24.96 9.39 -26.40
CA ASP A 228 24.93 8.05 -27.00
C ASP A 228 23.67 7.24 -26.62
N ARG A 229 23.30 6.25 -27.45
CA ARG A 229 22.07 5.43 -27.30
C ARG A 229 22.04 4.55 -26.03
N ASP A 230 23.11 4.56 -25.23
CA ASP A 230 23.33 3.69 -24.07
C ASP A 230 23.14 4.40 -22.70
N VAL A 231 22.58 5.62 -22.65
CA VAL A 231 22.30 6.30 -21.38
C VAL A 231 21.12 5.64 -20.66
N ILE A 232 21.37 5.10 -19.47
CA ILE A 232 20.36 4.54 -18.58
C ILE A 232 19.75 5.68 -17.75
N CYS A 233 18.53 6.12 -18.09
CA CYS A 233 17.82 7.17 -17.37
C CYS A 233 17.10 6.61 -16.13
N VAL A 234 17.77 6.69 -14.99
CA VAL A 234 17.25 6.26 -13.69
C VAL A 234 17.46 7.35 -12.65
N GLU A 235 16.38 7.75 -11.99
CA GLU A 235 16.42 8.59 -10.80
C GLU A 235 16.52 7.66 -9.57
N ASN A 236 17.60 7.82 -8.82
CA ASN A 236 17.86 7.11 -7.58
C ASN A 236 17.69 8.05 -6.39
N LYS A 237 16.72 7.78 -5.51
CA LYS A 237 16.59 8.51 -4.24
C LYS A 237 16.94 7.58 -3.09
N LYS A 238 17.57 8.15 -2.06
CA LYS A 238 17.89 7.48 -0.80
C LYS A 238 17.56 8.36 0.38
N THR A 239 17.05 7.75 1.44
CA THR A 239 16.89 8.40 2.75
C THR A 239 17.29 7.43 3.86
N SER A 240 17.60 7.99 5.02
CA SER A 240 17.99 7.23 6.20
C SER A 240 17.03 7.49 7.34
N VAL A 241 16.51 6.44 7.95
CA VAL A 241 15.51 6.51 9.02
C VAL A 241 15.96 5.66 10.20
N VAL A 242 15.93 6.23 11.39
CA VAL A 242 16.24 5.50 12.63
C VAL A 242 14.99 4.73 13.06
N LEU A 243 15.12 3.41 13.22
CA LEU A 243 14.02 2.58 13.70
C LEU A 243 14.00 2.63 15.24
N PRO A 244 12.98 3.23 15.88
CA PRO A 244 12.99 3.44 17.34
C PRO A 244 12.93 2.12 18.13
N THR A 245 12.29 1.09 17.56
CA THR A 245 12.21 -0.24 18.17
C THR A 245 12.34 -1.30 17.08
N GLY A 246 13.46 -2.02 17.12
CA GLY A 246 13.79 -3.09 16.20
C GLY A 246 13.03 -4.38 16.49
N GLY A 247 13.38 -5.44 15.78
CA GLY A 247 12.76 -6.76 15.92
C GLY A 247 13.03 -7.63 14.70
N TYR A 248 12.32 -8.74 14.59
CA TYR A 248 12.42 -9.66 13.47
C TYR A 248 11.54 -9.19 12.32
N LEU A 249 12.12 -9.03 11.14
CA LEU A 249 11.37 -8.72 9.93
C LEU A 249 10.50 -9.94 9.57
N ILE A 250 9.20 -9.71 9.37
CA ILE A 250 8.22 -10.74 9.00
C ILE A 250 7.78 -10.57 7.54
N TYR A 251 7.67 -9.33 7.09
CA TYR A 251 7.20 -8.99 5.76
C TYR A 251 7.74 -7.62 5.37
N GLY A 252 7.97 -7.42 4.08
CA GLY A 252 8.19 -6.09 3.52
C GLY A 252 7.72 -5.98 2.08
N VAL A 253 7.32 -4.79 1.69
CA VAL A 253 6.87 -4.46 0.34
C VAL A 253 7.06 -2.97 0.11
N ALA A 254 7.52 -2.59 -1.08
CA ALA A 254 7.51 -1.21 -1.49
C ALA A 254 6.18 -0.84 -2.14
N HIS A 255 5.84 0.44 -2.09
CA HIS A 255 4.82 1.02 -2.93
C HIS A 255 5.50 1.97 -3.89
N GLN A 256 5.42 1.63 -5.16
CA GLN A 256 5.82 2.50 -6.25
C GLN A 256 4.63 2.66 -7.19
N HIS A 257 4.59 3.84 -7.78
CA HIS A 257 3.78 4.22 -8.90
C HIS A 257 4.46 3.78 -10.22
N PHE A 258 3.74 3.85 -11.34
CA PHE A 258 4.33 3.52 -12.66
C PHE A 258 5.58 4.35 -12.96
N GLY A 259 6.53 3.73 -13.66
CA GLY A 259 7.88 4.27 -13.82
C GLY A 259 8.80 3.79 -12.70
N GLY A 260 8.26 3.20 -11.62
CA GLY A 260 9.06 2.51 -10.62
C GLY A 260 9.88 1.40 -11.28
N ILE A 261 11.13 1.28 -10.85
CA ILE A 261 12.09 0.24 -11.28
C ILE A 261 12.34 -0.76 -10.15
N GLY A 262 12.29 -0.30 -8.91
CA GLY A 262 12.51 -1.13 -7.74
C GLY A 262 12.86 -0.31 -6.52
N SER A 263 12.75 -0.93 -5.36
CA SER A 263 13.09 -0.34 -4.08
C SER A 263 13.84 -1.36 -3.23
N ALA A 264 14.70 -0.86 -2.34
CA ALA A 264 15.49 -1.68 -1.44
C ALA A 264 15.63 -1.01 -0.08
N LEU A 265 15.66 -1.84 0.95
CA LEU A 265 15.90 -1.44 2.34
C LEU A 265 17.19 -2.12 2.81
N TYR A 266 18.07 -1.34 3.43
CA TYR A 266 19.36 -1.78 3.93
C TYR A 266 19.53 -1.42 5.41
N GLY A 267 20.35 -2.20 6.11
CA GLY A 267 20.84 -1.83 7.45
C GLY A 267 21.96 -0.78 7.35
N GLU A 268 22.31 -0.18 8.48
CA GLU A 268 23.38 0.83 8.57
C GLU A 268 24.77 0.30 8.17
N ASP A 269 24.96 -1.01 8.29
CA ASP A 269 26.15 -1.75 7.88
C ASP A 269 26.18 -2.10 6.37
N GLY A 270 25.15 -1.66 5.63
CA GLY A 270 25.00 -1.93 4.20
C GLY A 270 24.40 -3.30 3.87
N ARG A 271 24.00 -4.11 4.86
CA ARG A 271 23.35 -5.40 4.62
C ARG A 271 22.00 -5.20 3.93
N LEU A 272 21.70 -6.01 2.93
CA LEU A 272 20.38 -6.00 2.31
C LEU A 272 19.35 -6.60 3.27
N ILE A 273 18.30 -5.84 3.58
CA ILE A 273 17.18 -6.27 4.43
C ILE A 273 16.05 -6.82 3.56
N CYS A 274 15.65 -6.08 2.53
CA CYS A 274 14.53 -6.43 1.67
C CYS A 274 14.63 -5.71 0.33
N THR A 275 14.31 -6.39 -0.76
CA THR A 275 14.05 -5.78 -2.07
C THR A 275 12.59 -5.96 -2.43
N SER A 276 12.04 -4.97 -3.14
CA SER A 276 10.68 -5.02 -3.67
C SER A 276 10.69 -4.41 -5.06
N MET A 277 10.21 -5.20 -6.02
CA MET A 277 10.29 -4.90 -7.45
C MET A 277 8.89 -4.73 -8.03
N PRO A 278 8.68 -3.75 -8.91
CA PRO A 278 7.42 -3.57 -9.63
C PRO A 278 7.09 -4.78 -10.50
N VAL A 279 5.82 -5.18 -10.50
CA VAL A 279 5.28 -6.21 -11.39
C VAL A 279 4.40 -5.52 -12.41
N TYR A 280 4.86 -5.45 -13.65
CA TYR A 280 4.08 -4.93 -14.78
C TYR A 280 3.30 -6.06 -15.43
N GLY A 281 2.03 -5.80 -15.75
CA GLY A 281 1.19 -6.76 -16.44
C GLY A 281 1.60 -6.95 -17.89
N ASP A 282 1.23 -8.09 -18.44
CA ASP A 282 1.59 -8.55 -19.79
C ASP A 282 0.39 -9.14 -20.57
N GLY A 283 -0.81 -9.09 -19.98
CA GLY A 283 -2.03 -9.68 -20.51
C GLY A 283 -3.11 -8.67 -20.87
N VAL A 284 -4.33 -9.17 -21.03
CA VAL A 284 -5.53 -8.35 -21.31
C VAL A 284 -6.58 -8.43 -20.20
N GLU A 285 -6.34 -9.29 -19.22
CA GLU A 285 -7.30 -9.64 -18.17
C GLU A 285 -7.43 -8.56 -17.09
N ALA A 286 -8.58 -8.58 -16.41
CA ALA A 286 -8.86 -7.69 -15.30
C ALA A 286 -7.87 -7.89 -14.12
N GLY A 287 -6.77 -7.15 -14.13
CA GLY A 287 -5.77 -7.14 -13.05
C GLY A 287 -4.37 -7.51 -13.54
N ASN A 288 -4.21 -7.87 -14.82
CA ASN A 288 -2.93 -8.21 -15.44
C ASN A 288 -2.79 -7.56 -16.83
N LYS A 289 -3.05 -6.25 -16.96
CA LYS A 289 -3.06 -5.61 -18.29
C LYS A 289 -1.66 -5.18 -18.70
N ASP A 290 -1.34 -5.40 -19.98
CA ASP A 290 -0.05 -5.03 -20.57
C ASP A 290 0.30 -3.55 -20.37
N GLY A 291 1.47 -3.31 -19.77
CA GLY A 291 1.99 -1.97 -19.51
C GLY A 291 1.37 -1.23 -18.32
N TYR A 292 0.63 -1.91 -17.45
CA TYR A 292 0.13 -1.39 -16.16
C TYR A 292 0.98 -1.99 -15.03
N LEU A 293 1.32 -1.23 -13.98
CA LEU A 293 1.83 -1.85 -12.73
C LEU A 293 0.70 -2.58 -12.02
N VAL A 294 0.81 -3.89 -11.88
CA VAL A 294 -0.25 -4.71 -11.32
C VAL A 294 0.07 -5.22 -9.93
N GLY A 295 1.30 -4.98 -9.46
CA GLY A 295 1.69 -5.28 -8.10
C GLY A 295 3.14 -4.92 -7.81
N MET A 296 3.58 -5.32 -6.62
CA MET A 296 4.94 -5.20 -6.14
C MET A 296 5.36 -6.54 -5.55
N SER A 297 6.60 -6.96 -5.79
CA SER A 297 7.15 -8.14 -5.16
C SER A 297 7.32 -7.90 -3.66
N THR A 298 7.24 -8.98 -2.89
CA THR A 298 7.23 -8.91 -1.42
C THR A 298 8.40 -9.70 -0.89
N CYS A 299 8.98 -9.25 0.22
CA CYS A 299 9.94 -10.05 0.97
C CYS A 299 9.26 -10.74 2.15
N TYR A 300 9.49 -12.04 2.23
CA TYR A 300 9.11 -12.89 3.36
C TYR A 300 10.38 -13.61 3.82
N PRO A 301 11.20 -12.98 4.68
CA PRO A 301 12.40 -13.64 5.18
C PRO A 301 12.02 -14.87 6.01
N GLN A 302 12.96 -15.82 6.11
CA GLN A 302 12.80 -16.94 7.01
C GLN A 302 12.63 -16.42 8.45
N PRO A 303 11.69 -16.95 9.23
CA PRO A 303 11.47 -16.47 10.59
C PRO A 303 12.77 -16.46 11.41
N GLY A 304 13.15 -15.29 11.91
CA GLY A 304 14.36 -15.10 12.70
C GLY A 304 15.64 -14.83 11.90
N SER A 305 15.63 -14.93 10.56
CA SER A 305 16.84 -14.74 9.75
C SER A 305 17.25 -13.29 9.57
N VAL A 306 16.30 -12.35 9.66
CA VAL A 306 16.55 -10.91 9.53
C VAL A 306 16.10 -10.21 10.80
N LYS A 307 17.05 -9.69 11.56
CA LYS A 307 16.81 -8.89 12.76
C LYS A 307 17.23 -7.44 12.51
N ILE A 308 16.41 -6.51 12.94
CA ILE A 308 16.71 -5.08 12.99
C ILE A 308 16.88 -4.71 14.47
N LEU A 309 17.92 -3.96 14.81
CA LEU A 309 18.21 -3.58 16.19
C LEU A 309 17.44 -2.32 16.60
N ASP A 310 17.25 -2.16 17.91
CA ASP A 310 16.69 -0.93 18.47
C ASP A 310 17.62 0.26 18.17
N GLY A 311 17.06 1.31 17.58
CA GLY A 311 17.84 2.49 17.18
C GLY A 311 18.70 2.29 15.92
N GLU A 312 18.60 1.14 15.23
CA GLU A 312 19.35 0.92 13.99
C GLU A 312 18.89 1.91 12.91
N THR A 313 19.85 2.48 12.18
CA THR A 313 19.54 3.31 11.01
C THR A 313 19.30 2.42 9.80
N LEU A 314 18.14 2.56 9.17
CA LEU A 314 17.82 1.90 7.92
C LEU A 314 18.00 2.86 6.75
N VAL A 315 18.61 2.38 5.68
CA VAL A 315 18.74 3.12 4.41
C VAL A 315 17.68 2.62 3.45
N PHE A 316 16.76 3.49 3.08
CA PHE A 316 15.72 3.21 2.09
C PHE A 316 16.11 3.84 0.75
N GLU A 317 16.11 3.02 -0.29
CA GLU A 317 16.35 3.38 -1.68
C GLU A 317 15.12 3.12 -2.56
N SER A 318 14.78 4.09 -3.41
CA SER A 318 13.72 3.98 -4.41
C SER A 318 14.25 4.42 -5.77
N ASN A 319 14.06 3.57 -6.77
CA ASN A 319 14.50 3.77 -8.15
C ASN A 319 13.29 3.96 -9.07
N TYR A 320 13.36 5.00 -9.89
CA TYR A 320 12.40 5.31 -10.93
C TYR A 320 13.08 5.52 -12.28
N SER A 321 12.40 5.16 -13.35
CA SER A 321 12.75 5.59 -14.70
C SER A 321 12.64 7.10 -14.78
N SER A 322 13.65 7.76 -15.31
CA SER A 322 13.61 9.17 -15.66
C SER A 322 13.61 9.38 -17.18
N SER A 323 13.34 8.33 -17.96
CA SER A 323 13.20 8.43 -19.43
C SER A 323 12.06 9.35 -19.88
N SER A 324 11.10 9.61 -18.99
CA SER A 324 10.04 10.59 -19.14
C SER A 324 9.75 11.24 -17.79
N LYS A 325 9.17 12.44 -17.80
CA LYS A 325 8.71 13.08 -16.57
C LYS A 325 7.60 12.23 -15.91
N HIS A 326 7.67 12.05 -14.59
CA HIS A 326 6.62 11.42 -13.80
C HIS A 326 6.06 12.38 -12.75
N THR A 327 4.77 12.63 -12.91
CA THR A 327 3.79 13.20 -11.97
C THR A 327 3.56 12.44 -10.68
N GLY A 328 3.71 13.03 -9.48
CA GLY A 328 3.07 12.50 -8.26
C GLY A 328 3.36 11.02 -8.02
N VAL A 329 4.63 10.64 -8.03
CA VAL A 329 5.05 9.27 -7.72
C VAL A 329 5.19 9.09 -6.22
N MET A 330 4.90 7.88 -5.73
CA MET A 330 5.18 7.49 -4.35
C MET A 330 6.44 6.62 -4.26
N GLY A 331 7.17 6.76 -3.16
CA GLY A 331 8.25 5.84 -2.83
C GLY A 331 8.08 5.43 -1.39
N TYR A 332 7.21 4.46 -1.12
CA TYR A 332 7.08 3.90 0.24
C TYR A 332 7.74 2.56 0.38
N PHE A 333 8.11 2.25 1.61
CA PHE A 333 8.48 0.90 2.00
C PHE A 333 7.77 0.53 3.29
N TYR A 334 6.89 -0.46 3.21
CA TYR A 334 6.10 -0.99 4.31
C TYR A 334 6.79 -2.24 4.85
N ILE A 335 6.98 -2.34 6.17
CA ILE A 335 7.49 -3.55 6.82
C ILE A 335 6.65 -3.94 8.04
N LEU A 336 6.58 -5.25 8.28
CA LEU A 336 6.07 -5.85 9.51
C LEU A 336 7.24 -6.36 10.35
N VAL A 337 7.30 -5.92 11.60
CA VAL A 337 8.36 -6.30 12.55
C VAL A 337 7.73 -6.92 13.79
N SER A 338 8.27 -8.04 14.27
CA SER A 338 7.83 -8.66 15.53
C SER A 338 8.96 -8.72 16.55
N ASP A 339 8.64 -8.45 17.82
CA ASP A 339 9.60 -8.60 18.93
C ASP A 339 9.95 -10.06 19.22
N GLN A 340 9.03 -10.96 18.87
CA GLN A 340 9.07 -12.36 19.27
C GLN A 340 8.99 -13.28 18.07
N LEU A 341 9.67 -14.41 18.16
CA LEU A 341 9.48 -15.51 17.22
C LEU A 341 8.45 -16.49 17.79
N PRO A 342 7.75 -17.25 16.92
CA PRO A 342 6.83 -18.28 17.37
C PRO A 342 7.52 -19.29 18.29
N LYS A 343 6.85 -19.71 19.37
CA LYS A 343 7.38 -20.70 20.34
C LYS A 343 7.71 -22.06 19.72
N SER A 344 7.12 -22.38 18.56
CA SER A 344 7.46 -23.52 17.72
C SER A 344 7.41 -23.09 16.25
N LEU A 345 8.55 -23.12 15.56
CA LEU A 345 8.58 -22.98 14.11
C LEU A 345 7.99 -24.27 13.52
N PRO A 346 6.93 -24.21 12.68
CA PRO A 346 6.46 -25.40 12.00
C PRO A 346 7.60 -25.98 11.16
N MET A 347 7.88 -27.27 11.34
CA MET A 347 8.91 -28.01 10.60
C MET A 347 8.70 -27.98 9.07
N SER A 348 7.55 -27.50 8.59
CA SER A 348 7.20 -27.40 7.17
C SER A 348 7.76 -26.18 6.44
N ILE A 349 8.52 -25.31 7.10
CA ILE A 349 9.20 -24.15 6.48
C ILE A 349 10.71 -24.44 6.25
N VAL A 350 11.19 -25.60 6.69
CA VAL A 350 12.57 -26.06 6.46
C VAL A 350 12.53 -27.24 5.49
N ALA A 351 12.46 -26.95 4.20
CA ALA A 351 12.84 -27.89 3.13
C ALA A 351 13.22 -27.12 1.87
#